data_AF-A0A931XUJ1-F1
#
_entry.id   AF-A0A931XUJ1-F1
#
_cell.length_a   1.000
_cell.length_b   1.000
_cell.length_c   1.000
_cell.angle_alpha   90.00
_cell.angle_beta   90.00
_cell.angle_gamma   90.00
#
_symmetry.space_group_name_H-M   'P 1'
#
loop_
_entity.id
_entity.type
_entity.pdbx_description
1 polymer ?
#
loop_
_entity_poly.entity_id
_entity_poly.type
_entity_poly.pdbx_seq_one_letter_code
_entity_poly.pdbx_strand_id
1 'polypeptide(L)'
;MNFVTLRELKINPSKVLDRLAEEDIVVTRRGKPAAALVYLDEDLLDEFVLAHHPKLLKEVEAARAEYEEKGGIDHEAMKRRIERRRG
;
A
#
# COMPACT_ATOMS: atom_id res chain seq x y z
N MET A 1 -4.64 -0.77 18.10
CA MET A 1 -5.16 0.29 17.20
C MET A 1 -5.37 1.53 18.04
N ASN A 2 -4.53 2.53 17.84
CA ASN A 2 -4.55 3.73 18.66
C ASN A 2 -5.39 4.85 18.05
N PHE A 3 -5.91 5.76 18.88
CA PHE A 3 -6.63 6.94 18.42
C PHE A 3 -5.98 8.21 18.95
N VAL A 4 -5.83 9.20 18.08
CA VAL A 4 -5.42 10.55 18.45
C VAL A 4 -6.40 11.57 17.88
N THR A 5 -6.57 12.68 18.57
CA THR A 5 -7.33 13.79 18.00
C THR A 5 -6.46 14.61 17.05
N LEU A 6 -7.06 15.22 16.04
CA LEU A 6 -6.34 16.16 15.16
C LEU A 6 -5.68 17.31 15.95
N ARG A 7 -6.27 17.69 17.10
CA ARG A 7 -5.69 18.70 18.00
C ARG A 7 -4.42 18.18 18.67
N GLU A 8 -4.41 16.95 19.14
CA GLU A 8 -3.24 16.31 19.77
C GLU A 8 -2.10 16.16 18.76
N LEU A 9 -2.38 15.67 17.55
CA LEU A 9 -1.41 15.56 16.46
C LEU A 9 -0.77 16.92 16.13
N LYS A 10 -1.56 18.00 16.17
CA LYS A 10 -1.07 19.37 15.94
C LYS A 10 -0.18 19.89 17.07
N ILE A 11 -0.47 19.54 18.34
CA ILE A 11 0.23 20.09 19.50
C ILE A 11 1.52 19.31 19.80
N ASN A 12 1.47 17.98 19.70
CA ASN A 12 2.59 17.10 20.08
C ASN A 12 2.93 16.09 18.98
N PRO A 13 3.34 16.53 17.78
CA PRO A 13 3.57 15.63 16.64
C PRO A 13 4.64 14.57 16.94
N SER A 14 5.77 14.94 17.56
CA SER A 14 6.84 13.98 17.90
C SER A 14 6.34 12.85 18.81
N LYS A 15 5.59 13.17 19.86
CA LYS A 15 5.01 12.15 20.76
C LYS A 15 4.04 11.21 20.04
N VAL A 16 3.33 11.70 19.02
CA VAL A 16 2.46 10.86 18.20
C VAL A 16 3.29 9.96 17.28
N LEU A 17 4.38 10.45 16.71
CA LEU A 17 5.31 9.65 15.90
C LEU A 17 6.03 8.59 16.73
N ASP A 18 6.45 8.89 17.97
CA ASP A 18 7.06 7.92 18.88
C ASP A 18 6.13 6.73 19.14
N ARG A 19 4.82 6.99 19.24
CA ARG A 19 3.79 5.95 19.41
C ARG A 19 3.52 5.17 18.12
N LEU A 20 3.70 5.81 16.97
CA LEU A 20 3.45 5.22 15.67
C LEU A 20 4.40 4.05 15.37
N ALA A 21 5.61 4.08 15.94
CA ALA A 21 6.59 2.99 15.83
C ALA A 21 6.12 1.65 16.44
N GLU A 22 5.14 1.66 17.34
CA GLU A 22 4.59 0.44 17.93
C GLU A 22 3.29 -0.03 17.26
N GLU A 23 2.44 0.90 16.81
CA GLU A 23 1.17 0.59 16.16
C GLU A 23 0.63 1.75 15.30
N ASP A 24 -0.14 1.41 14.26
CA ASP A 24 -0.88 2.37 13.46
C ASP A 24 -1.87 3.20 14.30
N ILE A 25 -2.02 4.47 13.90
CA ILE A 25 -2.80 5.46 14.63
C ILE A 25 -3.93 6.00 13.77
N VAL A 26 -5.17 5.89 14.25
CA VAL A 26 -6.33 6.56 13.65
C VAL A 26 -6.44 8.00 14.15
N VAL A 27 -6.43 8.95 13.23
CA VAL A 27 -6.63 10.37 13.51
C VAL A 27 -8.12 10.68 13.46
N THR A 28 -8.63 11.30 14.52
CA THR A 28 -10.03 11.72 14.62
C THR A 28 -10.21 13.22 14.51
N ARG A 29 -11.29 13.66 13.85
CA ARG A 29 -11.74 15.05 13.78
C ARG A 29 -13.16 15.14 14.29
N ARG A 30 -13.38 15.89 15.39
CA ARG A 30 -14.69 16.00 16.07
C ARG A 30 -15.27 14.63 16.45
N GLY A 31 -14.43 13.74 16.99
CA GLY A 31 -14.82 12.40 17.44
C GLY A 31 -15.05 11.37 16.33
N LYS A 32 -14.87 11.72 15.05
CA LYS A 32 -15.00 10.79 13.92
C LYS A 32 -13.65 10.46 13.30
N PRO A 33 -13.38 9.21 12.87
CA PRO A 33 -12.20 8.87 12.09
C PRO A 33 -12.09 9.77 10.85
N ALA A 34 -10.90 10.28 10.59
CA ALA A 34 -10.63 11.21 9.50
C ALA A 34 -9.44 10.77 8.64
N ALA A 35 -8.44 10.13 9.25
CA ALA A 35 -7.28 9.58 8.57
C ALA A 35 -6.65 8.47 9.43
N ALA A 36 -5.67 7.76 8.86
CA ALA A 36 -4.74 6.93 9.61
C ALA A 36 -3.32 7.44 9.37
N LEU A 37 -2.46 7.29 10.37
CA LEU A 37 -1.01 7.37 10.26
C LEU A 37 -0.51 5.95 10.32
N VAL A 38 0.42 5.62 9.41
CA VAL A 38 1.13 4.35 9.38
C VAL A 38 2.61 4.63 9.57
N TYR A 39 3.30 3.75 10.28
CA TYR A 39 4.74 3.85 10.41
C TYR A 39 5.42 3.55 9.08
N LEU A 40 6.46 4.30 8.76
CA LEU A 40 7.31 4.08 7.60
C LEU A 40 8.77 4.30 7.99
N ASP A 41 9.63 3.40 7.56
CA ASP A 41 11.08 3.57 7.50
C ASP A 41 11.55 3.39 6.03
N GLU A 42 12.87 3.39 5.81
CA GLU A 42 13.44 3.27 4.47
C GLU A 42 13.07 1.94 3.78
N ASP A 43 12.95 0.85 4.54
CA ASP A 43 12.65 -0.47 4.00
C ASP A 43 11.15 -0.62 3.70
N LEU A 44 10.29 -0.04 4.53
CA LEU A 44 8.82 -0.11 4.39
C LEU A 44 8.25 0.86 3.35
N LEU A 45 8.99 1.91 2.99
CA LEU A 45 8.50 2.94 2.08
C LEU A 45 8.16 2.36 0.70
N ASP A 46 9.06 1.57 0.13
CA ASP A 46 8.87 0.98 -1.20
C ASP A 46 7.67 0.02 -1.22
N GLU A 47 7.52 -0.79 -0.18
CA GLU A 47 6.39 -1.69 0.00
C GLU A 47 5.08 -0.92 0.11
N PHE A 48 5.04 0.13 0.93
CA PHE A 48 3.86 0.97 1.08
C PHE A 48 3.45 1.63 -0.25
N VAL A 49 4.42 2.18 -0.98
CA VAL A 49 4.17 2.81 -2.28
C VAL A 49 3.60 1.79 -3.26
N LEU A 50 4.21 0.61 -3.39
CA LEU A 50 3.72 -0.44 -4.29
C LEU A 50 2.31 -0.92 -3.91
N ALA A 51 2.06 -1.17 -2.63
CA ALA A 51 0.78 -1.64 -2.13
C ALA A 51 -0.36 -0.62 -2.34
N HIS A 52 -0.05 0.67 -2.39
CA HIS A 52 -1.05 1.73 -2.55
C HIS A 52 -1.02 2.40 -3.93
N HIS A 53 -0.15 1.99 -4.85
CA HIS A 53 0.00 2.62 -6.15
C HIS A 53 -1.24 2.34 -7.03
N PRO A 54 -2.10 3.35 -7.34
CA PRO A 54 -3.42 3.09 -7.93
C PRO A 54 -3.36 2.41 -9.30
N LYS A 55 -2.33 2.71 -10.09
CA LYS A 55 -2.16 2.08 -11.41
C LYS A 55 -1.74 0.62 -11.27
N LEU A 56 -0.88 0.30 -10.31
CA LEU A 56 -0.38 -1.05 -10.12
C LEU A 56 -1.52 -1.95 -9.63
N LEU A 57 -2.30 -1.47 -8.66
CA LEU A 57 -3.49 -2.16 -8.18
C LEU A 57 -4.47 -2.47 -9.32
N LYS A 58 -4.75 -1.50 -10.19
CA LYS A 58 -5.61 -1.72 -11.38
C LYS A 58 -5.03 -2.76 -12.34
N GLU A 59 -3.73 -2.71 -12.60
CA GLU A 59 -3.07 -3.68 -13.49
C GLU A 59 -3.07 -5.09 -12.89
N VAL A 60 -2.85 -5.22 -11.58
CA VAL A 60 -2.91 -6.50 -10.85
C VAL A 60 -4.33 -7.06 -10.87
N GLU A 61 -5.35 -6.24 -10.62
CA GLU A 61 -6.76 -6.65 -10.71
C GLU A 61 -7.12 -7.11 -12.12
N ALA A 62 -6.71 -6.37 -13.16
CA ALA A 62 -6.95 -6.73 -14.54
C ALA A 62 -6.25 -8.04 -14.92
N ALA A 63 -4.99 -8.22 -14.52
CA ALA A 63 -4.23 -9.45 -14.75
C ALA A 63 -4.85 -10.65 -14.02
N ARG A 64 -5.34 -10.44 -12.79
CA ARG A 64 -6.05 -11.47 -12.03
C ARG A 64 -7.36 -11.86 -12.73
N ALA A 65 -8.16 -10.90 -13.18
CA ALA A 65 -9.39 -11.17 -13.93
C ALA A 65 -9.11 -11.94 -15.23
N GLU A 66 -8.07 -11.55 -15.98
CA GLU A 66 -7.64 -12.29 -17.17
C GLU A 66 -7.22 -13.72 -16.85
N TYR A 67 -6.48 -13.93 -15.76
CA TYR A 67 -6.06 -15.25 -15.31
C TYR A 67 -7.25 -16.12 -14.89
N GLU A 68 -8.22 -15.56 -14.17
CA GLU A 68 -9.44 -16.28 -13.76
C GLU A 68 -10.29 -16.68 -14.98
N GLU A 69 -10.30 -15.87 -16.06
CA GLU A 69 -11.02 -16.17 -17.31
C GLU A 69 -10.28 -17.18 -18.21
N LYS A 70 -8.99 -16.95 -18.47
CA LYS A 70 -8.23 -17.64 -19.54
C LYS A 70 -7.22 -18.66 -19.00
N GLY A 71 -6.95 -18.64 -17.70
CA GLY A 71 -5.87 -19.39 -17.08
C GLY A 71 -4.49 -18.79 -17.34
N GLY A 72 -3.46 -19.49 -16.85
CA GLY A 72 -2.07 -19.11 -17.04
C GLY A 72 -1.49 -19.59 -18.38
N ILE A 73 -0.24 -19.21 -18.64
CA ILE A 73 0.59 -19.79 -19.69
C ILE A 73 1.72 -20.59 -19.07
N ASP A 74 2.19 -21.63 -19.76
CA ASP A 74 3.37 -22.37 -19.33
C ASP A 74 4.68 -21.56 -19.52
N HIS A 75 5.73 -22.04 -18.86
CA HIS A 75 7.06 -21.41 -18.88
C HIS A 75 7.63 -21.24 -20.30
N GLU A 76 7.44 -22.23 -21.16
CA GLU A 76 7.95 -22.21 -22.53
C GLU A 76 7.22 -21.16 -23.39
N ALA A 77 5.90 -21.04 -23.23
CA ALA A 77 5.10 -20.01 -23.86
C ALA A 77 5.46 -18.60 -23.36
N MET A 78 5.76 -18.45 -22.08
CA MET A 78 6.24 -17.20 -21.49
C MET A 78 7.60 -16.80 -22.09
N LYS A 79 8.56 -17.73 -22.15
CA LYS A 79 9.89 -17.50 -22.74
C LYS A 79 9.78 -17.02 -24.20
N ARG A 80 8.98 -17.71 -25.02
CA ARG A 80 8.70 -17.31 -26.42
C ARG A 80 8.04 -15.93 -26.54
N ARG A 81 7.25 -15.48 -25.54
CA ARG A 81 6.65 -14.14 -25.53
C ARG A 81 7.69 -13.06 -25.22
N ILE A 82 8.58 -13.30 -24.27
CA ILE A 82 9.60 -12.33 -23.85
C ILE A 82 10.65 -12.14 -24.96
N GLU A 83 11.11 -13.23 -25.58
CA GLU A 83 12.09 -13.17 -26.68
C GLU A 83 11.56 -12.35 -27.87
N ARG A 84 10.28 -12.53 -28.23
CA ARG A 84 9.62 -11.75 -29.30
C ARG A 84 9.45 -10.26 -29.00
N ARG A 85 9.48 -9.83 -27.73
CA ARG A 85 9.38 -8.40 -27.36
C ARG A 85 10.75 -7.70 -27.33
N ARG A 86 11.84 -8.47 -27.31
CA ARG A 86 13.22 -7.95 -27.22
C ARG A 86 13.93 -7.86 -28.57
N GLY A 87 13.44 -8.56 -29.59
CA GLY A 87 13.86 -8.40 -30.99
C GLY A 87 12.95 -7.44 -31.73
#